data_AF-A0A1C1CUK7-F1
#
_entry.id   AF-A0A1C1CUK7-F1
#
_cell.length_a   1.000
_cell.length_b   1.000
_cell.length_c   1.000
_cell.angle_alpha   90.00
_cell.angle_beta   90.00
_cell.angle_gamma   90.00
#
_symmetry.space_group_name_H-M   'P 1'
#
loop_
_entity.id
_entity.type
_entity.pdbx_description
1 polymer ?
#
loop_
_entity_poly.entity_id
_entity_poly.type
_entity_poly.pdbx_seq_one_letter_code
_entity_poly.pdbx_strand_id
1 'polypeptide(L)'
;MEEFYNICQRDQETTSAHNTHSMIFLAGRGSDARRKATIRSGFSELSRELDTNIQEAIATHLAVVQRDVDTLRNENVALESENRPQFRARLETAVREIRVQLDDAVAVFGGLAPSTS
;
A
#
# COMPACT_ATOMS: atom_id res chain seq x y z
N MET A 1 54.05 5.16 -47.96
CA MET A 1 53.30 6.26 -47.29
C MET A 1 51.84 5.89 -47.13
N GLU A 2 51.19 5.32 -48.16
CA GLU A 2 49.79 4.85 -48.07
C GLU A 2 49.56 3.77 -47.00
N GLU A 3 50.49 2.83 -46.80
CA GLU A 3 50.31 1.79 -45.77
C GLU A 3 50.15 2.37 -44.35
N PHE A 4 50.96 3.37 -43.99
CA PHE A 4 50.84 4.05 -42.69
C PHE A 4 49.52 4.80 -42.57
N TYR A 5 49.08 5.48 -43.64
CA TYR A 5 47.78 6.16 -43.66
C TYR A 5 46.62 5.18 -43.43
N ASN A 6 46.64 4.03 -44.10
CA ASN A 6 45.61 3.00 -43.99
C ASN A 6 45.56 2.35 -42.59
N ILE A 7 46.70 2.22 -41.89
CA ILE A 7 46.74 1.74 -40.50
C ILE A 7 46.08 2.76 -39.57
N CYS A 8 46.47 4.04 -39.65
CA CYS A 8 45.88 5.09 -38.83
C CYS A 8 44.37 5.24 -39.04
N GLN A 9 43.89 5.12 -40.28
CA GLN A 9 42.46 5.18 -40.57
C GLN A 9 41.70 4.00 -39.95
N ARG A 10 42.23 2.77 -40.04
CA ARG A 10 41.64 1.59 -39.38
C ARG A 10 41.61 1.72 -37.86
N ASP A 11 42.66 2.26 -37.25
CA ASP A 11 42.72 2.49 -35.80
C ASP A 11 41.70 3.57 -35.36
N GLN A 12 41.48 4.59 -36.19
CA GLN A 12 40.48 5.62 -35.93
C GLN A 12 39.05 5.07 -36.06
N GLU A 13 38.78 4.27 -37.08
CA GLU A 13 37.48 3.61 -37.28
C GLU A 13 37.17 2.63 -36.16
N THR A 14 38.14 1.82 -35.73
CA THR A 14 37.97 0.88 -34.61
C THR A 14 37.77 1.61 -33.28
N THR A 15 38.51 2.70 -33.03
CA THR A 15 38.33 3.54 -31.84
C THR A 15 36.97 4.24 -31.83
N SER A 16 36.55 4.79 -32.98
CA SER A 16 35.24 5.43 -33.15
C SER A 16 34.09 4.43 -32.93
N ALA A 17 34.19 3.22 -33.49
CA ALA A 17 33.24 2.15 -33.26
C ALA A 17 33.19 1.75 -31.77
N HIS A 18 34.35 1.58 -31.12
CA HIS A 18 34.42 1.25 -29.69
C HIS A 18 33.76 2.32 -28.82
N ASN A 19 34.03 3.60 -29.08
CA ASN A 19 33.43 4.72 -28.35
C ASN A 19 31.91 4.77 -28.56
N THR A 20 31.43 4.54 -29.78
CA THR A 20 30.00 4.50 -30.10
C THR A 20 29.29 3.36 -29.37
N HIS A 21 29.89 2.15 -29.37
CA HIS A 21 29.36 1.00 -28.63
C HIS A 21 29.31 1.25 -27.11
N SER A 22 30.35 1.85 -26.55
CA SER A 22 30.40 2.23 -25.13
C SER A 22 29.28 3.23 -24.78
N MET A 23 29.06 4.25 -25.62
CA MET A 23 28.00 5.24 -25.43
C MET A 23 26.59 4.62 -25.51
N ILE A 24 26.33 3.74 -26.48
CA ILE A 24 25.05 3.02 -26.59
C ILE A 24 24.80 2.16 -25.35
N PHE A 25 25.82 1.45 -24.87
CA PHE A 25 25.72 0.63 -23.66
C PHE A 25 25.43 1.48 -22.40
N LEU A 26 26.13 2.59 -22.22
CA LEU A 26 25.89 3.51 -21.09
C LEU A 26 24.50 4.15 -21.15
N ALA A 27 24.05 4.57 -22.34
CA ALA A 27 22.69 5.08 -22.55
C ALA A 27 21.62 4.03 -22.25
N GLY A 28 21.82 2.78 -22.72
CA GLY A 28 20.96 1.64 -22.42
C GLY A 28 20.88 1.37 -20.91
N ARG A 29 22.03 1.30 -20.22
CA ARG A 29 22.10 1.10 -18.77
C ARG A 29 21.39 2.21 -17.98
N GLY A 30 21.57 3.46 -18.39
CA GLY A 30 20.87 4.61 -17.80
C GLY A 30 19.35 4.54 -18.00
N SER A 31 18.91 4.15 -19.20
CA SER A 31 17.49 3.98 -19.52
C SER A 31 16.84 2.85 -18.69
N ASP A 32 17.54 1.73 -18.51
CA ASP A 32 17.06 0.61 -17.71
C ASP A 32 17.00 0.95 -16.22
N ALA A 33 17.99 1.67 -15.70
CA ALA A 33 17.98 2.15 -14.34
C ALA A 33 16.80 3.09 -14.08
N ARG A 34 16.55 4.04 -15.01
CA ARG A 34 15.42 4.98 -14.92
C ARG A 34 14.07 4.26 -15.01
N ARG A 35 13.95 3.28 -15.90
CA ARG A 35 12.73 2.46 -16.06
C ARG A 35 12.46 1.64 -14.80
N LYS A 36 13.46 0.98 -14.23
CA LYS A 36 13.35 0.25 -12.95
C LYS A 36 12.94 1.17 -11.80
N ALA A 37 13.55 2.37 -11.71
CA ALA A 37 13.20 3.35 -10.69
C ALA A 37 11.73 3.80 -10.81
N THR A 38 11.25 4.05 -12.04
CA THR A 38 9.87 4.46 -12.31
C THR A 38 8.86 3.35 -11.97
N ILE A 39 9.16 2.10 -12.32
CA ILE A 39 8.31 0.96 -11.96
C ILE A 39 8.27 0.78 -10.45
N ARG A 40 9.42 0.90 -9.77
CA ARG A 40 9.49 0.77 -8.31
C ARG A 40 8.72 1.88 -7.61
N SER A 41 8.82 3.12 -8.07
CA SER A 41 8.06 4.24 -7.50
C SER A 41 6.56 4.05 -7.73
N GLY A 42 6.15 3.68 -8.94
CA GLY A 42 4.74 3.44 -9.25
C GLY A 42 4.15 2.28 -8.45
N PHE A 43 4.89 1.18 -8.28
CA PHE A 43 4.47 0.07 -7.42
C PHE A 43 4.34 0.49 -5.95
N SER A 44 5.29 1.29 -5.44
CA SER A 44 5.23 1.78 -4.07
C SER A 44 4.06 2.73 -3.84
N GLU A 45 3.70 3.54 -4.83
CA GLU A 45 2.56 4.45 -4.78
C GLU A 45 1.25 3.67 -4.79
N LEU A 46 1.08 2.75 -5.75
CA LEU A 46 -0.08 1.85 -5.82
C LEU A 46 -0.25 1.03 -4.54
N SER A 47 0.84 0.55 -3.94
CA SER A 47 0.77 -0.21 -2.69
C SER A 47 0.29 0.65 -1.52
N ARG A 48 0.67 1.93 -1.47
CA ARG A 48 0.22 2.87 -0.41
C ARG A 48 -1.23 3.26 -0.61
N GLU A 49 -1.64 3.49 -1.86
CA GLU A 49 -3.02 3.77 -2.20
C GLU A 49 -3.92 2.57 -1.86
N LEU A 50 -3.50 1.36 -2.19
CA LEU A 50 -4.23 0.14 -1.83
C LEU A 50 -4.36 -0.03 -0.31
N ASP A 51 -3.27 0.17 0.44
CA ASP A 51 -3.30 0.10 1.91
C ASP A 51 -4.27 1.13 2.51
N THR A 52 -4.23 2.36 2.01
CA THR A 52 -5.15 3.44 2.43
C THR A 52 -6.61 3.06 2.14
N ASN A 53 -6.89 2.57 0.93
CA ASN A 53 -8.25 2.18 0.52
C ASN A 53 -8.78 1.00 1.35
N ILE A 54 -7.91 0.04 1.69
CA ILE A 54 -8.28 -1.08 2.58
C ILE A 54 -8.61 -0.56 3.98
N GLN A 55 -7.78 0.32 4.54
CA GLN A 55 -8.02 0.91 5.87
C GLN A 55 -9.33 1.70 5.91
N GLU A 56 -9.62 2.49 4.87
CA GLU A 56 -10.86 3.27 4.77
C GLU A 56 -12.10 2.36 4.63
N ALA A 57 -12.02 1.33 3.79
CA ALA A 57 -13.10 0.37 3.62
C ALA A 57 -13.41 -0.36 4.92
N ILE A 58 -12.37 -0.80 5.65
CA ILE A 58 -12.51 -1.45 6.96
C ILE A 58 -13.13 -0.47 7.96
N ALA A 59 -12.59 0.74 8.09
CA ALA A 59 -13.11 1.74 9.02
C ALA A 59 -14.61 2.04 8.77
N THR A 60 -15.00 2.14 7.49
CA THR A 60 -16.39 2.33 7.09
C THR A 60 -17.27 1.15 7.53
N HIS A 61 -16.82 -0.08 7.31
CA HIS A 61 -17.58 -1.27 7.72
C HIS A 61 -17.70 -1.36 9.24
N LEU A 62 -16.63 -1.08 9.99
CA LEU A 62 -16.66 -1.09 11.44
C LEU A 62 -17.59 0.01 11.99
N ALA A 63 -17.66 1.18 11.35
CA ALA A 63 -18.60 2.23 11.71
C ALA A 63 -20.07 1.81 11.49
N VAL A 64 -20.37 1.08 10.41
CA VAL A 64 -21.70 0.52 10.17
C VAL A 64 -22.05 -0.52 11.24
N VAL A 65 -21.14 -1.47 11.51
CA VAL A 65 -21.36 -2.48 12.56
C VAL A 65 -21.56 -1.84 13.93
N GLN A 66 -20.78 -0.81 14.27
CA GLN A 66 -20.92 -0.10 15.53
C GLN A 66 -22.29 0.59 15.64
N ARG A 67 -22.76 1.22 14.55
CA ARG A 67 -24.10 1.82 14.50
C ARG A 67 -25.20 0.78 14.67
N ASP A 68 -25.08 -0.38 14.04
CA ASP A 68 -26.07 -1.44 14.13
C ASP A 68 -26.12 -2.01 15.56
N VAL A 69 -24.97 -2.23 16.18
CA VAL A 69 -24.85 -2.65 17.58
C VAL A 69 -25.49 -1.62 18.52
N ASP A 70 -25.25 -0.33 18.29
CA ASP A 70 -25.86 0.75 19.09
C ASP A 70 -27.37 0.83 18.89
N THR A 71 -27.84 0.57 17.67
CA THR A 71 -29.27 0.49 17.35
C THR A 71 -29.92 -0.68 18.09
N LEU A 72 -29.33 -1.88 18.00
CA LEU A 72 -29.81 -3.07 18.74
C LEU A 72 -29.84 -2.83 20.24
N ARG A 73 -28.85 -2.13 20.80
CA ARG A 73 -28.84 -1.77 22.22
C ARG A 73 -29.99 -0.82 22.55
N ASN A 74 -30.19 0.23 21.76
CA ASN A 74 -31.22 1.23 22.01
C ASN A 74 -32.64 0.68 21.85
N GLU A 75 -32.88 -0.13 20.80
CA GLU A 75 -34.18 -0.76 20.54
C GLU A 75 -34.51 -1.82 21.60
N ASN A 76 -33.54 -2.65 22.02
CA ASN A 76 -33.79 -3.62 23.09
C ASN A 76 -33.94 -2.96 24.46
N VAL A 77 -33.23 -1.87 24.74
CA VAL A 77 -33.47 -1.08 25.97
C VAL A 77 -34.88 -0.51 25.95
N ALA A 78 -35.40 -0.09 24.80
CA ALA A 78 -36.77 0.42 24.70
C ALA A 78 -37.84 -0.69 24.85
N LEU A 79 -37.62 -1.88 24.31
CA LEU A 79 -38.62 -2.95 24.27
C LEU A 79 -38.55 -3.93 25.46
N GLU A 80 -37.36 -4.20 25.99
CA GLU A 80 -37.17 -5.24 27.00
C GLU A 80 -36.91 -4.73 28.43
N SER A 81 -36.66 -3.42 28.62
CA SER A 81 -36.31 -2.88 29.95
C SER A 81 -37.33 -3.21 31.04
N GLU A 82 -38.57 -3.46 30.67
CA GLU A 82 -39.65 -3.72 31.62
C GLU A 82 -39.75 -5.20 32.03
N ASN A 83 -39.32 -6.14 31.20
CA ASN A 83 -39.66 -7.56 31.38
C ASN A 83 -38.47 -8.49 31.68
N ARG A 84 -37.23 -8.17 31.27
CA ARG A 84 -36.12 -9.16 31.31
C ARG A 84 -34.73 -8.58 31.66
N PRO A 85 -34.43 -8.32 32.96
CA PRO A 85 -33.13 -7.76 33.36
C PRO A 85 -31.93 -8.68 33.05
N GLN A 86 -32.11 -10.01 33.10
CA GLN A 86 -31.04 -10.96 32.77
C GLN A 86 -30.65 -10.92 31.28
N PHE A 87 -31.63 -10.71 30.39
CA PHE A 87 -31.36 -10.57 28.96
C PHE A 87 -30.52 -9.32 28.70
N ARG A 88 -30.92 -8.19 29.31
CA ARG A 88 -30.15 -6.94 29.26
C ARG A 88 -28.69 -7.13 29.67
N ALA A 89 -28.43 -7.80 30.80
CA ALA A 89 -27.06 -8.01 31.26
C ALA A 89 -26.21 -8.83 30.26
N ARG A 90 -26.81 -9.86 29.64
CA ARG A 90 -26.15 -10.66 28.60
C ARG A 90 -25.88 -9.83 27.34
N LEU A 91 -26.87 -9.04 26.91
CA LEU A 91 -26.74 -8.17 25.74
C LEU A 91 -25.65 -7.10 25.95
N GLU A 92 -25.67 -6.41 27.10
CA GLU A 92 -24.63 -5.42 27.43
C GLU A 92 -23.23 -6.04 27.47
N THR A 93 -23.11 -7.28 27.96
CA THR A 93 -21.84 -8.03 27.94
C THR A 93 -21.41 -8.32 26.50
N ALA A 94 -22.29 -8.86 25.67
CA ALA A 94 -21.99 -9.17 24.27
C ALA A 94 -21.63 -7.91 23.47
N VAL A 95 -22.36 -6.80 23.66
CA VAL A 95 -22.05 -5.51 23.01
C VAL A 95 -20.67 -4.99 23.45
N ARG A 96 -20.33 -5.14 24.73
CA ARG A 96 -19.00 -4.73 25.23
C ARG A 96 -17.89 -5.58 24.62
N GLU A 97 -18.09 -6.90 24.51
CA GLU A 97 -17.13 -7.81 23.88
C GLU A 97 -16.92 -7.48 22.40
N ILE A 98 -18.01 -7.23 21.65
CA ILE A 98 -17.94 -6.83 20.24
C ILE A 98 -17.16 -5.52 20.11
N ARG A 99 -17.42 -4.52 20.95
CA ARG A 99 -16.68 -3.25 20.92
C ARG A 99 -15.18 -3.42 21.13
N VAL A 100 -14.77 -4.24 22.10
CA VAL A 100 -13.35 -4.54 22.32
C VAL A 100 -12.73 -5.19 21.08
N GLN A 101 -13.42 -6.14 20.47
CA GLN A 101 -12.93 -6.79 19.24
C GLN A 101 -12.85 -5.82 18.05
N LEU A 102 -13.81 -4.88 17.94
CA LEU A 102 -13.77 -3.83 16.93
C LEU A 102 -12.59 -2.88 17.16
N ASP A 103 -12.37 -2.43 18.39
CA ASP A 103 -11.25 -1.55 18.74
C ASP A 103 -9.90 -2.23 18.50
N ASP A 104 -9.77 -3.51 18.86
CA ASP A 104 -8.58 -4.32 18.57
C ASP A 104 -8.34 -4.45 17.06
N ALA A 105 -9.41 -4.67 16.28
CA ALA A 105 -9.32 -4.70 14.82
C ALA A 105 -8.84 -3.36 14.26
N VAL A 106 -9.45 -2.24 14.69
CA VAL A 106 -9.01 -0.89 14.29
C VAL A 106 -7.54 -0.67 14.65
N ALA A 107 -7.10 -1.08 15.84
CA ALA A 107 -5.71 -0.91 16.27
C ALA A 107 -4.71 -1.70 15.42
N VAL A 108 -5.05 -2.93 15.04
CA VAL A 108 -4.21 -3.74 14.13
C VAL A 108 -4.08 -3.06 12.77
N PHE A 109 -5.17 -2.53 12.22
CA PHE A 109 -5.13 -1.85 10.92
C PHE A 109 -4.52 -0.45 10.98
N GLY A 110 -4.70 0.29 12.08
CA GLY A 110 -4.07 1.59 12.30
C GLY A 110 -2.57 1.50 12.58
N GLY A 111 -2.13 0.43 13.25
CA GLY A 111 -0.71 0.16 13.49
C GLY A 111 0.08 -0.29 12.25
N LEU A 112 -0.63 -0.73 11.20
CA LEU A 112 -0.04 -1.03 9.90
C LEU A 112 0.22 0.23 9.04
N ALA A 113 -0.34 1.38 9.41
CA ALA A 113 -0.04 2.64 8.74
C ALA A 113 1.48 2.89 8.80
N PRO A 114 2.18 2.96 7.66
CA PRO A 114 3.62 3.11 7.65
C PRO A 114 3.97 4.41 8.36
N SER A 115 4.84 4.32 9.36
CA SER A 115 5.39 5.49 10.04
C SER A 115 5.94 6.45 9.00
N THR A 116 5.26 7.57 8.81
CA THR A 116 5.76 8.70 8.06
C THR A 116 6.94 9.27 8.86
N SER A 117 8.15 8.88 8.51
CA SER A 117 9.40 9.53 8.92
C SER A 117 10.39 9.47 7.78
#